data_AF-Q1G3J2-F1
#
_entry.id   AF-Q1G3J2-F1
#
_cell.length_a   1.000
_cell.length_b   1.000
_cell.length_c   1.000
_cell.angle_alpha   90.00
_cell.angle_beta   90.00
_cell.angle_gamma   90.00
#
_symmetry.space_group_name_H-M   'P 1'
#
loop_
_entity.id
_entity.type
_entity.pdbx_description
1 polymer ?
#
loop_
_entity_poly.entity_id
_entity_poly.type
_entity_poly.pdbx_seq_one_letter_code
_entity_poly.pdbx_strand_id
1 'polypeptide(L)'
;MAKISSPLALLFIMLSSIMINHIHVASSKTWCIATLIATNAQLQANINFACSQGVDCRPIRPGGSCFIPNNLANHASFVMNSYYQTHGRTNKACSFKNTGTFAATDPSFGKCVYAS
;
A
#
# COMPACT_ATOMS: atom_id res chain seq x y z
N MET A 1 20.41 14.35 51.27
CA MET A 1 19.31 15.08 50.60
C MET A 1 19.94 16.21 49.78
N ALA A 2 20.35 15.95 48.54
CA ALA A 2 20.93 16.98 47.68
C ALA A 2 19.79 17.68 46.92
N LYS A 3 19.50 18.92 47.31
CA LYS A 3 18.51 19.78 46.64
C LYS A 3 19.13 20.33 45.35
N ILE A 4 18.85 19.69 44.21
CA ILE A 4 19.17 20.24 42.89
C ILE A 4 18.05 21.25 42.56
N SER A 5 18.20 22.46 43.08
CA SER A 5 17.46 23.65 42.62
C SER A 5 18.42 24.48 41.79
N SER A 6 18.61 24.12 40.52
CA SER A 6 19.28 25.02 39.58
C SER A 6 18.41 25.18 38.33
N PRO A 7 17.95 26.41 38.01
CA PRO A 7 17.13 26.69 36.82
C PRO A 7 17.84 26.28 35.53
N LEU A 8 19.17 26.13 35.57
CA LEU A 8 19.97 25.66 34.46
C LEU A 8 19.60 24.22 34.05
N ALA A 9 19.30 23.33 35.01
CA ALA A 9 18.87 21.96 34.72
C ALA A 9 17.50 21.93 34.01
N LEU A 10 16.57 22.82 34.39
CA LEU A 10 15.29 22.99 33.71
C LEU A 10 15.48 23.52 32.28
N LEU A 11 16.40 24.46 32.07
CA LEU A 11 16.71 24.97 30.73
C LEU A 11 17.28 23.86 29.83
N PHE A 12 18.15 22.99 30.36
CA PHE A 12 18.66 21.82 29.61
C PHE A 12 17.56 20.82 29.25
N ILE A 13 16.61 20.55 30.16
CA ILE A 13 15.45 19.69 29.84
C ILE A 13 14.60 20.34 28.74
N MET A 14 14.32 21.63 28.83
CA MET A 14 13.54 22.35 27.80
C MET A 14 14.25 22.42 26.45
N LEU A 15 15.59 22.55 26.43
CA LEU A 15 16.41 22.48 25.21
C LEU A 15 16.45 21.06 24.63
N SER A 16 16.44 20.02 25.48
CA SER A 16 16.42 18.62 25.04
C SER A 16 15.08 18.22 24.41
N SER A 17 13.97 18.86 24.80
CA SER A 17 12.64 18.64 24.23
C SER A 17 12.55 18.95 22.73
N ILE A 18 13.50 19.69 22.17
CA ILE A 18 13.49 20.08 20.74
C ILE A 18 13.95 18.92 19.82
N MET A 19 14.57 17.85 20.34
CA MET A 19 15.14 16.79 19.50
C MET A 19 14.24 15.57 19.21
N ILE A 20 12.98 15.53 19.67
CA ILE A 20 12.10 14.37 19.42
C ILE A 20 11.25 14.54 18.14
N ASN A 21 11.19 15.72 17.53
CA ASN A 21 10.32 15.96 16.36
C ASN A 21 10.81 15.36 15.02
N HIS A 22 11.99 14.73 14.98
CA HIS A 22 12.51 14.10 13.76
C HIS A 22 12.59 12.57 13.86
N ILE A 23 11.56 11.91 14.41
CA ILE A 23 11.24 10.58 13.88
C ILE A 23 10.53 10.83 12.55
N HIS A 24 11.31 10.97 11.48
CA HIS A 24 10.78 10.80 10.13
C HIS A 24 10.30 9.36 10.05
N VAL A 25 9.01 9.13 10.27
CA VAL A 25 8.36 7.92 9.81
C VAL A 25 8.44 7.99 8.29
N ALA A 26 9.49 7.40 7.72
CA ALA A 26 9.54 7.15 6.29
C ALA A 26 8.30 6.30 5.98
N SER A 27 7.27 6.93 5.39
CA SER A 27 6.09 6.22 4.92
C SER A 27 6.56 5.34 3.76
N SER A 28 6.78 4.06 4.05
CA SER A 28 7.19 3.12 3.02
C SER A 28 6.05 2.96 2.03
N LYS A 29 6.38 3.14 0.75
CA LYS A 29 5.43 2.82 -0.33
C LYS A 29 5.15 1.32 -0.29
N THR A 30 3.88 0.99 -0.33
CA THR A 30 3.36 -0.38 -0.34
C THR A 30 2.32 -0.49 -1.44
N TRP A 31 2.25 -1.67 -2.02
CA TRP A 31 1.28 -2.02 -3.05
C TRP A 31 0.49 -3.24 -2.60
N CYS A 32 -0.74 -3.38 -3.08
CA CYS A 32 -1.53 -4.58 -2.85
C CYS A 32 -1.52 -5.47 -4.09
N ILE A 33 -1.00 -6.69 -3.96
CA ILE A 33 -0.95 -7.66 -5.07
C ILE A 33 -1.70 -8.94 -4.70
N ALA A 34 -2.07 -9.73 -5.70
CA ALA A 34 -2.66 -11.04 -5.46
C ALA A 34 -1.65 -12.00 -4.82
N THR A 35 -2.11 -12.83 -3.88
CA THR A 35 -1.30 -13.91 -3.30
C THR A 35 -1.09 -15.03 -4.32
N LEU A 36 0.03 -15.76 -4.19
CA LEU A 36 0.34 -16.90 -5.05
C LEU A 36 -0.61 -18.10 -4.87
N ILE A 37 -1.31 -18.16 -3.73
CA ILE A 37 -2.25 -19.26 -3.40
C ILE A 37 -3.70 -18.97 -3.81
N ALA A 38 -3.98 -17.76 -4.32
CA ALA A 38 -5.32 -17.39 -4.76
C ALA A 38 -5.72 -18.20 -6.01
N THR A 39 -6.89 -18.83 -5.95
CA THR A 39 -7.45 -19.57 -7.09
C THR A 39 -7.94 -18.62 -8.18
N ASN A 40 -7.99 -19.09 -9.43
CA ASN A 40 -8.53 -18.31 -10.55
C ASN A 40 -9.94 -17.74 -10.28
N ALA A 41 -10.79 -18.50 -9.59
CA ALA A 41 -12.13 -18.04 -9.21
C ALA A 41 -12.08 -16.86 -8.23
N GLN A 42 -11.18 -16.91 -7.23
CA GLN A 42 -10.98 -15.80 -6.30
C GLN A 42 -10.39 -14.58 -7.00
N LEU A 43 -9.40 -14.77 -7.88
CA LEU A 43 -8.80 -13.66 -8.65
C LEU A 43 -9.84 -12.97 -9.55
N GLN A 44 -10.68 -13.74 -10.24
CA GLN A 44 -11.76 -13.17 -11.04
C GLN A 44 -12.80 -12.44 -10.17
N ALA A 45 -13.12 -12.96 -8.99
CA ALA A 45 -14.01 -12.29 -8.05
C ALA A 45 -13.41 -10.96 -7.55
N ASN A 46 -12.11 -10.90 -7.28
CA ASN A 46 -11.41 -9.68 -6.90
C ASN A 46 -11.44 -8.63 -8.01
N ILE A 47 -11.20 -9.05 -9.25
CA ILE A 47 -11.30 -8.17 -10.42
C ILE A 47 -12.70 -7.59 -10.49
N ASN A 48 -13.73 -8.44 -10.48
CA ASN A 48 -15.12 -8.02 -10.58
C ASN A 48 -15.49 -7.02 -9.48
N PHE A 49 -15.09 -7.31 -8.23
CA PHE A 49 -15.32 -6.43 -7.09
C PHE A 49 -14.62 -5.08 -7.24
N ALA A 50 -13.32 -5.05 -7.55
CA ALA A 50 -12.59 -3.79 -7.70
C ALA A 50 -13.22 -2.91 -8.80
N CYS A 51 -13.55 -3.51 -9.96
CA CYS A 51 -14.21 -2.80 -11.04
C CYS A 51 -15.60 -2.28 -10.65
N SER A 52 -16.39 -3.06 -9.90
CA SER A 52 -17.72 -2.63 -9.44
C SER A 52 -17.64 -1.49 -8.41
N GLN A 53 -16.51 -1.35 -7.72
CA GLN A 53 -16.26 -0.29 -6.76
C GLN A 53 -15.68 1.00 -7.40
N GLY A 54 -15.68 1.10 -8.73
CA GLY A 54 -15.27 2.32 -9.44
C GLY A 54 -13.78 2.40 -9.80
N VAL A 55 -13.02 1.30 -9.64
CA VAL A 55 -11.65 1.22 -10.18
C VAL A 55 -11.69 1.17 -11.71
N ASP A 56 -10.80 1.91 -12.37
CA ASP A 56 -10.64 1.82 -13.82
C ASP A 56 -10.01 0.48 -14.23
N CYS A 57 -10.83 -0.39 -14.81
CA CYS A 57 -10.43 -1.70 -15.27
C CYS A 57 -10.04 -1.77 -16.75
N ARG A 58 -10.05 -0.64 -17.49
CA ARG A 58 -9.61 -0.60 -18.90
C ARG A 58 -8.14 -1.02 -19.09
N PRO A 59 -7.18 -0.69 -18.20
CA PRO A 59 -5.78 -1.08 -18.36
C PRO A 59 -5.56 -2.59 -18.47
N ILE A 60 -6.41 -3.42 -17.86
CA ILE A 60 -6.29 -4.90 -17.87
C ILE A 60 -7.12 -5.56 -18.98
N ARG A 61 -7.85 -4.79 -19.80
CA ARG A 61 -8.62 -5.33 -20.93
C ARG A 61 -7.73 -5.46 -22.16
N PRO A 62 -8.11 -6.26 -23.18
CA PRO A 62 -7.35 -6.35 -24.44
C PRO A 62 -7.01 -4.97 -25.00
N GLY A 63 -5.72 -4.76 -25.32
CA GLY A 63 -5.19 -3.46 -25.78
C GLY A 63 -4.82 -2.47 -24.67
N GLY A 64 -5.16 -2.77 -23.41
CA GLY A 64 -4.79 -1.96 -22.25
C GLY A 64 -3.30 -2.09 -21.86
N SER A 65 -2.81 -1.09 -21.11
CA SER A 65 -1.38 -1.00 -20.72
C SER A 65 -0.89 -2.10 -19.77
N CYS A 66 -1.82 -2.75 -19.06
CA CYS A 66 -1.59 -3.83 -18.11
C CYS A 66 -2.21 -5.16 -18.56
N PHE A 67 -2.53 -5.30 -19.86
CA PHE A 67 -3.09 -6.54 -20.38
C PHE A 67 -2.06 -7.67 -20.41
N ILE A 68 -0.79 -7.37 -20.72
CA ILE A 68 0.31 -8.33 -20.74
C ILE A 68 1.05 -8.29 -19.40
N PRO A 69 1.43 -9.43 -18.80
CA PRO A 69 1.09 -10.79 -19.24
C PRO A 69 -0.41 -11.07 -19.04
N ASN A 70 -1.01 -11.79 -20.00
CA ASN A 70 -2.44 -12.10 -20.01
C ASN A 70 -2.74 -13.26 -19.05
N ASN A 71 -2.69 -12.98 -17.75
CA ASN A 71 -3.09 -13.92 -16.71
C ASN A 71 -3.85 -13.19 -15.58
N LEU A 72 -4.69 -13.95 -14.88
CA LEU A 72 -5.58 -13.42 -13.85
C LEU A 72 -4.82 -12.83 -12.66
N ALA A 73 -3.64 -13.35 -12.31
CA ALA A 73 -2.88 -12.86 -11.15
C ALA A 73 -2.36 -11.44 -11.40
N ASN A 74 -1.83 -11.16 -12.59
CA ASN A 74 -1.36 -9.83 -12.98
C ASN A 74 -2.53 -8.85 -13.11
N HIS A 75 -3.64 -9.26 -13.72
CA HIS A 75 -4.81 -8.41 -13.87
C HIS A 75 -5.45 -8.08 -12.51
N ALA A 76 -5.61 -9.08 -11.64
CA ALA A 76 -6.13 -8.90 -10.29
C ALA A 76 -5.21 -8.01 -9.46
N SER A 77 -3.90 -8.26 -9.46
CA SER A 77 -2.94 -7.46 -8.70
C SER A 77 -3.03 -5.97 -9.05
N PHE A 78 -3.15 -5.63 -10.34
CA PHE A 78 -3.25 -4.24 -10.77
C PHE A 78 -4.50 -3.54 -10.21
N VAL A 79 -5.67 -4.15 -10.38
CA VAL A 79 -6.93 -3.52 -9.92
C VAL A 79 -7.10 -3.59 -8.40
N MET A 80 -6.58 -4.64 -7.75
CA MET A 80 -6.51 -4.74 -6.29
C MET A 80 -5.64 -3.64 -5.70
N ASN A 81 -4.49 -3.34 -6.32
CA ASN A 81 -3.66 -2.21 -5.92
C ASN A 81 -4.40 -0.88 -6.11
N SER A 82 -5.01 -0.66 -7.28
CA SER A 82 -5.75 0.59 -7.52
C SER A 82 -6.90 0.79 -6.51
N TYR A 83 -7.61 -0.29 -6.16
CA TYR A 83 -8.59 -0.27 -5.07
C TYR A 83 -7.94 0.11 -3.73
N TYR A 84 -6.87 -0.58 -3.35
CA TYR A 84 -6.12 -0.31 -2.11
C TYR A 84 -5.68 1.15 -1.99
N GLN A 85 -5.15 1.73 -3.07
CA GLN A 85 -4.70 3.12 -3.11
C GLN A 85 -5.84 4.12 -2.93
N THR A 86 -6.99 3.84 -3.54
CA THR A 86 -8.17 4.73 -3.48
C THR A 86 -9.01 4.51 -2.22
N HIS A 87 -8.79 3.44 -1.46
CA HIS A 87 -9.57 3.06 -0.27
C HIS A 87 -8.75 3.14 1.03
N GLY A 88 -7.88 4.16 1.12
CA GLY A 88 -7.21 4.54 2.36
C GLY A 88 -6.01 3.69 2.76
N ARG A 89 -5.47 2.86 1.85
CA ARG A 89 -4.25 2.09 2.08
C ARG A 89 -4.28 1.23 3.35
N THR A 90 -5.43 0.66 3.67
CA THR A 90 -5.62 -0.14 4.89
C THR A 90 -5.41 -1.63 4.65
N ASN A 91 -5.09 -2.38 5.72
CA ASN A 91 -5.06 -3.85 5.69
C ASN A 91 -6.39 -4.44 5.18
N LYS A 92 -7.51 -3.84 5.57
CA LYS A 92 -8.84 -4.26 5.12
C LYS A 92 -9.01 -4.06 3.61
N ALA A 93 -8.53 -2.94 3.07
CA ALA A 93 -8.60 -2.65 1.64
C ALA A 93 -7.75 -3.61 0.80
N CYS A 94 -6.64 -4.15 1.35
CA CYS A 94 -5.81 -5.12 0.65
C CYS A 94 -6.19 -6.59 0.89
N SER A 95 -7.00 -6.91 1.90
CA SER A 95 -7.28 -8.31 2.27
C SER A 95 -7.92 -9.12 1.14
N PHE A 96 -8.96 -8.60 0.47
CA PHE A 96 -9.71 -9.32 -0.57
C PHE A 96 -10.05 -10.77 -0.16
N LYS A 97 -10.63 -10.98 1.02
CA LYS A 97 -10.87 -12.33 1.59
C LYS A 97 -9.58 -13.17 1.71
N ASN A 98 -8.50 -12.54 2.17
CA ASN A 98 -7.15 -13.10 2.33
C ASN A 98 -6.48 -13.54 1.02
N THR A 99 -6.86 -12.94 -0.11
CA THR A 99 -6.24 -13.22 -1.40
C THR A 99 -5.40 -12.07 -1.93
N GLY A 100 -5.35 -10.94 -1.21
CA GLY A 100 -4.35 -9.90 -1.41
C GLY A 100 -3.27 -9.90 -0.33
N THR A 101 -2.08 -9.46 -0.71
CA THR A 101 -0.91 -9.30 0.16
C THR A 101 -0.15 -8.05 -0.21
N PHE A 102 0.65 -7.53 0.73
CA PHE A 102 1.50 -6.37 0.48
C PHE A 102 2.76 -6.75 -0.28
N ALA A 103 3.08 -5.95 -1.30
CA ALA A 103 4.40 -5.93 -1.92
C ALA A 103 5.21 -4.75 -1.39
N ALA A 104 6.47 -5.01 -1.02
CA ALA A 104 7.44 -4.00 -0.60
C ALA A 104 8.25 -3.41 -1.77
N THR A 105 8.13 -4.02 -2.95
CA THR A 105 8.78 -3.58 -4.18
C THR A 105 7.70 -3.18 -5.18
N ASP A 106 7.96 -2.12 -5.94
CA ASP A 106 7.07 -1.65 -6.98
C ASP A 106 6.82 -2.77 -8.02
N PRO A 107 5.59 -3.29 -8.13
CA PRO A 107 5.27 -4.36 -9.06
C PRO A 107 5.02 -3.84 -10.49
N SER A 108 5.27 -2.56 -10.78
CA SER A 108 5.17 -1.98 -12.12
C SER A 108 6.18 -2.62 -13.08
N PHE A 109 5.76 -2.76 -14.34
CA PHE A 109 6.62 -3.31 -15.39
C PHE A 109 6.20 -2.78 -16.77
N GLY A 110 7.18 -2.47 -17.62
CA GLY A 110 6.91 -1.94 -18.97
C GLY A 110 5.98 -0.73 -18.94
N LYS A 111 4.81 -0.86 -19.59
CA LYS A 111 3.77 0.20 -19.62
C LYS A 111 2.75 0.07 -18.49
N CYS A 112 2.81 -1.00 -17.70
CA CYS A 112 1.89 -1.25 -16.60
C CYS A 112 2.43 -0.60 -15.31
N VAL A 113 1.87 0.55 -14.94
CA VAL A 113 2.31 1.35 -13.79
C VAL A 113 1.29 1.24 -12.66
N TYR A 114 1.71 0.66 -11.53
CA TYR A 114 0.89 0.53 -10.34
C TYR A 114 0.89 1.84 -9.55
N ALA A 115 -0.30 2.32 -9.18
CA ALA A 115 -0.43 3.48 -8.30
C ALA A 115 0.25 3.24 -6.94
N SER A 116 0.91 4.27 -6.40
CA SER A 116 1.74 4.20 -5.19
C SER A 116 1.52 5.36 -4.24
#